data_AF-A0A067QB68-F1
#
_entry.id   AF-A0A067QB68-F1
#
_cell.length_a   1.000
_cell.length_b   1.000
_cell.length_c   1.000
_cell.angle_alpha   90.00
_cell.angle_beta   90.00
_cell.angle_gamma   90.00
#
_symmetry.space_group_name_H-M   'P 1'
#
loop_
_entity.id
_entity.type
_entity.pdbx_description
1 polymer ?
#
loop_
_entity_poly.entity_id
_entity_poly.type
_entity_poly.pdbx_seq_one_letter_code
_entity_poly.pdbx_strand_id
1 'polypeptide(L)'
;MSTTTTSAYIVGNALLTFPKGFSKQSQDDVMNLIIFSELVANKQYDKLAQLSKWYGSFLATLEQIGWVNDSSITFIYTFTLTSNNNIDFNSSPTISDSRFNPIPIGQFTLVDNLVIATLQISLSGPEVSSVKDVIQALQSGNDVQAKLFNGQATDRGSGQQANFGIRSCQMGDGNPTCLLNAFDLTFSKSTSSSGVLFQGLSQSDTGSGGYVNMRLNADIYNTICDTVLQKLGGSRAGGLVQEITLW
;
A
#
# COMPACT_ATOMS: atom_id res chain seq x y z
N MET A 1 -16.83 5.87 -19.62
CA MET A 1 -17.67 6.57 -18.62
C MET A 1 -16.92 6.57 -17.29
N SER A 2 -16.91 7.69 -16.57
CA SER A 2 -16.35 7.77 -15.22
C SER A 2 -17.28 7.12 -14.19
N THR A 3 -16.72 6.54 -13.13
CA THR A 3 -17.46 5.97 -12.03
C THR A 3 -18.20 7.05 -11.26
N THR A 4 -19.37 6.70 -10.74
CA THR A 4 -20.23 7.58 -9.95
C THR A 4 -20.03 7.41 -8.44
N THR A 5 -19.34 6.34 -8.04
CA THR A 5 -19.09 5.95 -6.65
C THR A 5 -17.60 5.70 -6.41
N THR A 6 -17.20 5.75 -5.14
CA THR A 6 -15.91 5.23 -4.69
C THR A 6 -15.87 3.71 -4.91
N SER A 7 -14.70 3.20 -5.27
CA SER A 7 -14.44 1.77 -5.40
C SER A 7 -13.12 1.43 -4.73
N ALA A 8 -12.99 0.20 -4.24
CA ALA A 8 -11.78 -0.25 -3.59
C ALA A 8 -11.45 -1.68 -4.00
N TYR A 9 -10.16 -1.98 -4.06
CA TYR A 9 -9.64 -3.25 -4.54
C TYR A 9 -8.49 -3.70 -3.65
N ILE A 10 -8.40 -5.01 -3.43
CA ILE A 10 -7.15 -5.65 -2.99
C ILE A 10 -6.32 -5.84 -4.24
N VAL A 11 -5.11 -5.30 -4.26
CA VAL A 11 -4.16 -5.37 -5.37
C VAL A 11 -2.83 -5.86 -4.80
N GLY A 12 -2.58 -7.16 -4.96
CA GLY A 12 -1.43 -7.83 -4.36
C GLY A 12 -1.44 -7.72 -2.83
N ASN A 13 -0.42 -7.08 -2.25
CA ASN A 13 -0.33 -6.89 -0.79
C ASN A 13 -0.92 -5.55 -0.29
N ALA A 14 -1.65 -4.82 -1.13
CA ALA A 14 -2.21 -3.53 -0.75
C ALA A 14 -3.72 -3.44 -0.96
N LEU A 15 -4.36 -2.54 -0.21
CA LEU A 15 -5.66 -1.99 -0.58
C LEU A 15 -5.43 -0.79 -1.49
N LEU A 16 -6.28 -0.61 -2.49
CA LEU A 16 -6.24 0.51 -3.41
C LEU A 16 -7.63 1.12 -3.52
N THR A 17 -7.75 2.40 -3.20
CA THR A 17 -9.01 3.14 -3.28
C THR A 17 -9.03 4.11 -4.45
N PHE A 18 -10.12 4.09 -5.20
CA PHE A 18 -10.41 5.05 -6.26
C PHE A 18 -11.66 5.85 -5.88
N PRO A 19 -11.56 7.17 -5.65
CA PRO A 19 -12.71 8.03 -5.48
C PRO A 19 -13.50 8.13 -6.80
N LYS A 20 -14.67 8.76 -6.71
CA LYS A 20 -15.50 9.09 -7.88
C LYS A 20 -14.68 9.81 -8.94
N GLY A 21 -14.93 9.49 -10.22
CA GLY A 21 -14.35 10.22 -11.36
C GLY A 21 -13.36 9.43 -12.20
N PHE A 22 -12.82 8.32 -11.67
CA PHE A 22 -12.02 7.40 -12.46
C PHE A 22 -12.87 6.67 -13.48
N SER A 23 -12.37 6.46 -14.71
CA SER A 23 -12.99 5.50 -15.62
C SER A 23 -12.60 4.09 -15.24
N LYS A 24 -13.40 3.08 -15.61
CA LYS A 24 -13.05 1.68 -15.32
C LYS A 24 -11.71 1.28 -15.97
N GLN A 25 -11.45 1.79 -17.17
CA GLN A 25 -10.16 1.61 -17.84
C GLN A 25 -9.03 2.18 -16.99
N SER A 26 -9.14 3.44 -16.55
CA SER A 26 -8.10 4.09 -15.72
C SER A 26 -7.85 3.36 -14.39
N GLN A 27 -8.88 2.78 -13.78
CA GLN A 27 -8.71 1.94 -12.59
C GLN A 27 -7.93 0.67 -12.92
N ASP A 28 -8.33 -0.04 -13.97
CA ASP A 28 -7.69 -1.27 -14.40
C ASP A 28 -6.22 -1.01 -14.76
N ASP A 29 -5.94 0.10 -15.42
CA ASP A 29 -4.59 0.53 -15.80
C ASP A 29 -3.69 0.73 -14.58
N VAL A 30 -4.14 1.53 -13.60
CA VAL A 30 -3.42 1.73 -12.35
C VAL A 30 -3.18 0.40 -11.63
N MET A 31 -4.20 -0.45 -11.52
CA MET A 31 -4.08 -1.77 -10.88
C MET A 31 -3.08 -2.67 -11.61
N ASN A 32 -3.09 -2.67 -12.95
CA ASN A 32 -2.19 -3.48 -13.77
C ASN A 32 -0.73 -3.03 -13.66
N LEU A 33 -0.46 -1.72 -13.64
CA LEU A 33 0.90 -1.20 -13.46
C LEU A 33 1.45 -1.52 -12.07
N ILE A 34 0.61 -1.38 -11.05
CA ILE A 34 0.98 -1.71 -9.67
C ILE A 34 1.29 -3.20 -9.55
N ILE A 35 0.38 -4.08 -9.99
CA ILE A 35 0.59 -5.52 -9.84
C ILE A 35 1.75 -6.03 -10.70
N PHE A 36 1.96 -5.45 -11.88
CA PHE A 36 3.13 -5.74 -12.71
C PHE A 36 4.42 -5.41 -11.95
N SER A 37 4.49 -4.25 -11.32
CA SER A 37 5.65 -3.81 -10.54
C SER A 37 5.90 -4.71 -9.32
N GLU A 38 4.84 -5.14 -8.63
CA GLU A 38 4.95 -6.10 -7.52
C GLU A 38 5.44 -7.47 -8.00
N LEU A 39 4.94 -7.97 -9.14
CA LEU A 39 5.39 -9.24 -9.71
C LEU A 39 6.87 -9.19 -10.13
N VAL A 40 7.32 -8.07 -10.69
CA VAL A 40 8.74 -7.85 -11.01
C VAL A 40 9.61 -7.86 -9.75
N ALA A 41 9.14 -7.23 -8.65
CA ALA A 41 9.84 -7.24 -7.37
C ALA A 41 9.86 -8.63 -6.72
N ASN A 42 8.72 -9.32 -6.68
CA ASN A 42 8.56 -10.69 -6.16
C ASN A 42 9.46 -11.70 -6.88
N LYS A 43 9.71 -11.50 -8.17
CA LYS A 43 10.62 -12.35 -8.94
C LYS A 43 12.08 -12.21 -8.49
N GLN A 44 12.46 -11.07 -7.95
CA GLN A 44 13.85 -10.75 -7.60
C GLN A 44 14.16 -10.88 -6.12
N TYR A 45 13.17 -10.57 -5.26
CA TYR A 45 13.37 -10.43 -3.82
C TYR A 45 12.21 -11.01 -3.03
N ASP A 46 12.51 -11.56 -1.86
CA ASP A 46 11.49 -11.91 -0.87
C ASP A 46 10.96 -10.63 -0.20
N LYS A 47 9.65 -10.42 -0.24
CA LYS A 47 9.02 -9.18 0.25
C LYS A 47 9.09 -8.99 1.77
N LEU A 48 9.36 -10.05 2.54
CA LEU A 48 9.47 -10.00 4.00
C LEU A 48 10.94 -10.01 4.43
N ALA A 49 11.75 -10.89 3.85
CA ALA A 49 13.16 -11.01 4.22
C ALA A 49 14.06 -9.95 3.57
N GLN A 50 13.66 -9.38 2.44
CA GLN A 50 14.46 -8.45 1.64
C GLN A 50 13.71 -7.16 1.30
N LEU A 51 12.92 -6.67 2.26
CA LEU A 51 12.02 -5.51 2.15
C LEU A 51 12.59 -4.33 1.35
N SER A 52 13.78 -3.84 1.73
CA SER A 52 14.39 -2.68 1.08
C SER A 52 14.68 -2.95 -0.40
N LYS A 53 15.19 -4.13 -0.75
CA LYS A 53 15.44 -4.48 -2.16
C LYS A 53 14.14 -4.68 -2.93
N TRP A 54 13.13 -5.23 -2.27
CA TRP A 54 11.80 -5.43 -2.84
C TRP A 54 11.13 -4.10 -3.19
N TYR A 55 11.00 -3.17 -2.23
CA TYR A 55 10.47 -1.82 -2.50
C TYR A 55 11.38 -1.03 -3.44
N GLY A 56 12.70 -1.23 -3.30
CA GLY A 56 13.76 -0.99 -4.28
C GLY A 56 13.29 -1.16 -5.72
N SER A 57 13.05 -2.43 -6.06
CA SER A 57 12.62 -2.89 -7.38
C SER A 57 11.20 -2.46 -7.75
N PHE A 58 10.27 -2.48 -6.79
CA PHE A 58 8.86 -2.11 -7.02
C PHE A 58 8.75 -0.68 -7.54
N LEU A 59 9.32 0.29 -6.81
CA LEU A 59 9.29 1.70 -7.19
C LEU A 59 10.11 1.97 -8.46
N ALA A 60 11.26 1.32 -8.64
CA ALA A 60 12.05 1.48 -9.86
C ALA A 60 11.30 0.99 -11.10
N THR A 61 10.48 -0.07 -10.95
CA THR A 61 9.63 -0.57 -12.04
C THR A 61 8.50 0.41 -12.33
N LEU A 62 7.85 0.95 -11.29
CA LEU A 62 6.83 2.00 -11.44
C LEU A 62 7.38 3.21 -12.21
N GLU A 63 8.57 3.68 -11.85
CA GLU A 63 9.26 4.78 -12.53
C GLU A 63 9.52 4.47 -14.02
N GLN A 64 9.99 3.27 -14.32
CA GLN A 64 10.22 2.82 -15.70
C GLN A 64 8.95 2.73 -16.54
N ILE A 65 7.79 2.45 -15.92
CA ILE A 65 6.49 2.33 -16.60
C ILE A 65 5.64 3.61 -16.49
N GLY A 66 6.26 4.74 -16.17
CA GLY A 66 5.66 6.07 -16.32
C GLY A 66 5.15 6.73 -15.04
N TRP A 67 5.37 6.14 -13.86
CA TRP A 67 5.06 6.83 -12.61
C TRP A 67 6.18 7.81 -12.25
N VAL A 68 5.83 9.06 -12.02
CA VAL A 68 6.77 10.11 -11.63
C VAL A 68 6.53 10.46 -10.18
N ASN A 69 7.59 10.47 -9.38
CA ASN A 69 7.55 10.99 -8.02
C ASN A 69 7.73 12.52 -8.07
N ASP A 70 6.70 13.27 -7.69
CA ASP A 70 6.74 14.74 -7.66
C ASP A 70 7.37 15.26 -6.33
N SER A 71 7.80 14.37 -5.42
CA SER A 71 8.39 14.72 -4.11
C SER A 71 9.90 14.50 -4.06
N SER A 72 10.61 15.43 -3.42
CA SER A 72 12.02 15.27 -3.05
C SER A 72 12.22 14.24 -1.94
N ILE A 73 13.34 13.53 -2.06
CA ILE A 73 13.80 12.34 -1.34
C ILE A 73 13.70 12.38 0.21
N THR A 74 13.29 11.28 0.86
CA THR A 74 13.79 10.84 2.19
C THR A 74 13.50 9.35 2.51
N PHE A 75 13.93 8.84 3.68
CA PHE A 75 14.26 7.43 3.99
C PHE A 75 13.08 6.51 4.39
N ILE A 76 13.22 5.18 4.24
CA ILE A 76 12.41 4.22 5.03
C ILE A 76 12.95 4.24 6.46
N TYR A 77 12.14 4.73 7.40
CA TYR A 77 12.51 4.82 8.81
C TYR A 77 12.13 3.54 9.52
N THR A 78 13.11 2.89 10.18
CA THR A 78 12.81 1.90 11.21
C THR A 78 12.39 2.60 12.49
N PHE A 79 11.35 2.09 13.13
CA PHE A 79 10.87 2.57 14.42
C PHE A 79 10.70 1.44 15.42
N THR A 80 10.79 1.83 16.70
CA THR A 80 10.40 1.04 17.86
C THR A 80 9.25 1.74 18.57
N LEU A 81 8.48 1.00 19.36
CA LEU A 81 7.42 1.56 20.20
C LEU A 81 7.94 1.79 21.62
N THR A 82 7.82 3.03 22.13
CA THR A 82 8.21 3.36 23.51
C THR A 82 7.24 2.77 24.52
N SER A 83 7.53 2.93 25.82
CA SER A 83 6.67 2.44 26.91
C SER A 83 5.23 2.94 26.87
N ASN A 84 4.99 4.07 26.19
CA ASN A 84 3.68 4.68 26.03
C ASN A 84 3.13 4.47 24.61
N ASN A 85 3.65 3.47 23.88
CA ASN A 85 3.34 3.18 22.48
C ASN A 85 3.60 4.35 21.52
N ASN A 86 4.59 5.20 21.80
CA ASN A 86 5.01 6.22 20.84
C ASN A 86 5.92 5.61 19.79
N ILE A 87 5.77 6.03 18.54
CA ILE A 87 6.78 5.78 17.51
C ILE A 87 8.04 6.56 17.87
N ASP A 88 9.12 5.83 18.13
CA ASP A 88 10.47 6.35 18.24
C ASP A 88 11.27 5.90 17.02
N PHE A 89 11.64 6.87 16.19
CA PHE A 89 12.55 6.63 15.07
C PHE A 89 13.96 6.53 15.64
N ASN A 90 14.44 5.30 15.82
CA ASN A 90 15.82 5.07 16.21
C ASN A 90 16.74 5.88 15.30
N SER A 91 17.65 6.65 15.89
CA SER A 91 18.54 7.59 15.20
C SER A 91 19.64 6.88 14.40
N SER A 92 19.22 6.16 13.38
CA SER A 92 19.93 5.87 12.13
C SER A 92 18.97 5.08 11.25
N PRO A 93 18.52 5.62 10.10
CA PRO A 93 17.78 4.83 9.14
C PRO A 93 18.64 3.62 8.76
N THR A 94 18.16 2.41 9.01
CA THR A 94 18.83 1.17 8.57
C THR A 94 18.70 0.98 7.06
N ILE A 95 17.85 1.77 6.40
CA ILE A 95 17.54 1.65 4.97
C ILE A 95 17.81 2.99 4.27
N SER A 96 18.77 2.99 3.36
CA SER A 96 19.10 4.13 2.49
C SER A 96 18.27 4.13 1.21
N ASP A 97 16.94 3.97 1.31
CA ASP A 97 16.05 4.13 0.16
C ASP A 97 15.34 5.48 0.24
N SER A 98 15.71 6.34 -0.69
CA SER A 98 15.45 7.78 -0.73
C SER A 98 14.03 8.17 -1.16
N ARG A 99 13.10 7.22 -1.29
CA ARG A 99 11.84 7.48 -2.03
C ARG A 99 10.60 7.62 -1.16
N PHE A 100 10.65 7.29 0.13
CA PHE A 100 9.49 7.33 1.03
C PHE A 100 9.63 8.40 2.12
N ASN A 101 8.61 9.22 2.31
CA ASN A 101 8.50 10.13 3.45
C ASN A 101 8.21 9.35 4.75
N PRO A 102 8.66 9.85 5.92
CA PRO A 102 8.40 9.22 7.22
C PRO A 102 6.91 9.15 7.55
N ILE A 103 6.48 8.06 8.20
CA ILE A 103 5.17 7.97 8.87
C ILE A 103 5.11 8.95 10.07
N PRO A 104 3.92 9.30 10.61
CA PRO A 104 3.82 10.31 11.66
C PRO A 104 4.35 9.81 13.01
N ILE A 105 4.95 10.72 13.79
CA ILE A 105 5.28 10.49 15.19
C ILE A 105 4.01 10.66 16.03
N GLY A 106 3.70 9.68 16.86
CA GLY A 106 2.53 9.71 17.73
C GLY A 106 2.41 8.45 18.58
N GLN A 107 1.43 8.43 19.49
CA GLN A 107 1.07 7.22 20.22
C GLN A 107 0.04 6.42 19.44
N PHE A 108 0.34 5.17 19.12
CA PHE A 108 -0.55 4.30 18.36
C PHE A 108 -0.70 2.94 19.05
N THR A 109 -1.94 2.56 19.32
CA THR A 109 -2.28 1.28 19.98
C THR A 109 -2.80 0.22 19.02
N LEU A 110 -3.21 0.63 17.81
CA LEU A 110 -3.72 -0.23 16.75
C LEU A 110 -3.06 0.14 15.42
N VAL A 111 -2.88 -0.86 14.55
CA VAL A 111 -2.30 -0.67 13.22
C VAL A 111 -3.14 0.26 12.34
N ASP A 112 -4.47 0.13 12.35
CA ASP A 112 -5.38 1.00 11.59
C ASP A 112 -5.21 2.48 11.97
N ASN A 113 -5.05 2.81 13.25
CA ASN A 113 -4.81 4.18 13.70
C ASN A 113 -3.51 4.76 13.14
N LEU A 114 -2.42 3.97 13.12
CA LEU A 114 -1.15 4.36 12.51
C LEU A 114 -1.30 4.60 11.00
N VAL A 115 -1.98 3.67 10.32
CA VAL A 115 -2.27 3.76 8.88
C VAL A 115 -3.06 5.02 8.57
N ILE A 116 -4.17 5.25 9.27
CA ILE A 116 -5.02 6.43 9.08
C ILE A 116 -4.25 7.72 9.34
N ALA A 117 -3.45 7.80 10.41
CA ALA A 117 -2.63 8.97 10.69
C ALA A 117 -1.62 9.25 9.57
N THR A 118 -1.03 8.20 8.99
CA THR A 118 -0.11 8.34 7.86
C THR A 118 -0.82 8.90 6.63
N LEU A 119 -2.01 8.39 6.32
CA LEU A 119 -2.80 8.84 5.18
C LEU A 119 -3.26 10.29 5.33
N GLN A 120 -3.59 10.72 6.55
CA GLN A 120 -3.99 12.10 6.87
C GLN A 120 -2.91 13.15 6.55
N ILE A 121 -1.65 12.74 6.36
CA ILE A 121 -0.57 13.67 6.00
C ILE A 121 -0.74 14.17 4.55
N SER A 122 -1.26 13.33 3.65
CA SER A 122 -1.36 13.64 2.21
C SER A 122 -2.79 13.71 1.68
N LEU A 123 -3.75 13.07 2.35
CA LEU A 123 -5.13 12.98 1.88
C LEU A 123 -6.04 14.01 2.56
N SER A 124 -7.05 14.47 1.82
CA SER A 124 -8.10 15.32 2.37
C SER A 124 -9.05 14.54 3.28
N GLY A 125 -9.81 15.25 4.13
CA GLY A 125 -10.77 14.63 5.07
C GLY A 125 -11.74 13.63 4.44
N PRO A 126 -12.43 13.97 3.32
CA PRO A 126 -13.34 13.04 2.64
C PRO A 126 -12.67 11.77 2.12
N GLU A 127 -11.40 11.87 1.71
CA GLU A 127 -10.64 10.74 1.19
C GLU A 127 -10.18 9.82 2.31
N VAL A 128 -9.72 10.39 3.42
CA VAL A 128 -9.44 9.63 4.64
C VAL A 128 -10.69 8.91 5.11
N SER A 129 -11.87 9.54 5.08
CA SER A 129 -13.14 8.87 5.42
C SER A 129 -13.42 7.69 4.49
N SER A 130 -13.23 7.87 3.18
CA SER A 130 -13.42 6.78 2.22
C SER A 130 -12.48 5.60 2.49
N VAL A 131 -11.22 5.87 2.85
CA VAL A 131 -10.27 4.81 3.21
C VAL A 131 -10.65 4.14 4.54
N LYS A 132 -11.15 4.89 5.52
CA LYS A 132 -11.68 4.31 6.77
C LYS A 132 -12.81 3.33 6.51
N ASP A 133 -13.75 3.67 5.64
CA ASP A 133 -14.85 2.78 5.27
C ASP A 133 -14.33 1.48 4.64
N VAL A 134 -13.32 1.58 3.77
CA VAL A 134 -12.67 0.41 3.14
C VAL A 134 -11.94 -0.46 4.18
N ILE A 135 -11.20 0.14 5.10
CA ILE A 135 -10.54 -0.60 6.19
C ILE A 135 -11.60 -1.30 7.04
N GLN A 136 -12.62 -0.56 7.46
CA GLN A 136 -13.73 -1.06 8.29
C GLN A 136 -14.45 -2.25 7.64
N ALA A 137 -14.55 -2.29 6.30
CA ALA A 137 -15.13 -3.42 5.58
C ALA A 137 -14.38 -4.74 5.75
N LEU A 138 -13.09 -4.69 6.11
CA LEU A 138 -12.28 -5.88 6.35
C LEU A 138 -12.27 -6.33 7.82
N GLN A 139 -12.92 -5.59 8.73
CA GLN A 139 -12.84 -5.82 10.17
C GLN A 139 -13.35 -7.20 10.62
N SER A 140 -14.27 -7.80 9.85
CA SER A 140 -14.79 -9.13 10.14
C SER A 140 -13.69 -10.19 10.16
N GLY A 141 -12.61 -9.99 9.39
CA GLY A 141 -11.51 -10.95 9.20
C GLY A 141 -11.91 -12.21 8.42
N ASN A 142 -13.20 -12.44 8.18
CA ASN A 142 -13.77 -13.74 7.86
C ASN A 142 -14.32 -13.86 6.44
N ASP A 143 -14.65 -12.74 5.81
CA ASP A 143 -15.03 -12.70 4.41
C ASP A 143 -13.83 -12.96 3.48
N VAL A 144 -14.13 -13.17 2.21
CA VAL A 144 -13.14 -13.55 1.19
C VAL A 144 -12.09 -12.45 1.01
N GLN A 145 -12.50 -11.18 1.07
CA GLN A 145 -11.64 -10.02 0.91
C GLN A 145 -10.69 -9.88 2.10
N ALA A 146 -11.19 -9.94 3.33
CA ALA A 146 -10.39 -9.85 4.54
C ALA A 146 -9.36 -10.99 4.61
N LYS A 147 -9.77 -12.23 4.29
CA LYS A 147 -8.86 -13.38 4.22
C LYS A 147 -7.79 -13.21 3.14
N LEU A 148 -8.17 -12.73 1.95
CA LEU A 148 -7.24 -12.48 0.86
C LEU A 148 -6.22 -11.41 1.26
N PHE A 149 -6.67 -10.25 1.75
CA PHE A 149 -5.77 -9.18 2.17
C PHE A 149 -4.82 -9.66 3.27
N ASN A 150 -5.33 -10.29 4.33
CA ASN A 150 -4.48 -10.79 5.42
C ASN A 150 -3.48 -11.86 4.96
N GLY A 151 -3.88 -12.75 4.03
CA GLY A 151 -3.00 -13.75 3.45
C GLY A 151 -1.96 -13.17 2.48
N GLN A 152 -2.19 -11.98 1.92
CA GLN A 152 -1.20 -11.28 1.10
C GLN A 152 -0.31 -10.36 1.94
N ALA A 153 -0.85 -9.78 3.00
CA ALA A 153 -0.16 -8.85 3.88
C ALA A 153 0.81 -9.54 4.85
N THR A 154 0.57 -10.80 5.23
CA THR A 154 1.36 -11.49 6.26
C THR A 154 2.23 -12.62 5.67
N ASP A 155 3.12 -13.17 6.50
CA ASP A 155 3.95 -14.35 6.19
C ASP A 155 3.17 -15.65 5.97
N ARG A 156 1.82 -15.63 6.08
CA ARG A 156 0.91 -16.80 6.07
C ARG A 156 1.26 -17.88 7.10
N GLY A 157 2.25 -17.63 7.94
CA GLY A 157 2.88 -18.60 8.82
C GLY A 157 2.67 -18.19 10.27
N SER A 158 3.69 -17.57 10.86
CA SER A 158 3.65 -17.16 12.26
C SER A 158 2.62 -16.06 12.54
N GLY A 159 2.24 -15.29 11.52
CA GLY A 159 1.45 -14.08 11.67
C GLY A 159 2.20 -12.98 12.45
N GLN A 160 3.52 -13.11 12.61
CA GLN A 160 4.34 -12.13 13.34
C GLN A 160 4.99 -11.12 12.40
N GLN A 161 4.92 -11.32 11.07
CA GLN A 161 5.43 -10.37 10.10
C GLN A 161 4.33 -9.96 9.15
N ALA A 162 4.27 -8.67 8.84
CA ALA A 162 3.37 -8.13 7.85
C ALA A 162 4.05 -7.05 7.00
N ASN A 163 3.81 -7.12 5.70
CA ASN A 163 4.17 -6.11 4.71
C ASN A 163 2.94 -5.81 3.85
N PHE A 164 2.41 -4.60 3.97
CA PHE A 164 1.25 -4.16 3.22
C PHE A 164 1.25 -2.65 2.94
N GLY A 165 0.34 -2.22 2.07
CA GLY A 165 0.07 -0.81 1.82
C GLY A 165 -1.43 -0.51 1.78
N ILE A 166 -1.80 0.73 2.10
CA ILE A 166 -3.13 1.29 1.86
C ILE A 166 -2.97 2.47 0.92
N ARG A 167 -3.28 2.27 -0.35
CA ARG A 167 -3.03 3.21 -1.43
C ARG A 167 -4.32 3.96 -1.76
N SER A 168 -4.21 5.25 -2.02
CA SER A 168 -5.34 6.08 -2.47
C SER A 168 -4.94 6.85 -3.71
N CYS A 169 -5.79 6.80 -4.73
CA CYS A 169 -5.58 7.49 -5.99
C CYS A 169 -6.54 8.66 -6.14
N GLN A 170 -6.12 9.69 -6.86
CA GLN A 170 -6.89 10.86 -7.24
C GLN A 170 -6.73 11.09 -8.74
N MET A 171 -7.77 11.62 -9.38
CA MET A 171 -7.67 12.05 -10.77
C MET A 171 -7.42 13.56 -10.78
N GLY A 172 -6.24 13.99 -11.23
CA GLY A 172 -5.89 15.40 -11.41
C GLY A 172 -5.48 15.66 -12.86
N ASP A 173 -6.04 16.68 -13.50
CA ASP A 173 -5.70 17.09 -14.88
C ASP A 173 -5.62 15.92 -15.90
N GLY A 174 -6.49 14.92 -15.74
CA GLY A 174 -6.54 13.72 -16.60
C GLY A 174 -5.51 12.63 -16.29
N ASN A 175 -4.65 12.82 -15.29
CA ASN A 175 -3.64 11.87 -14.86
C ASN A 175 -3.92 11.36 -13.43
N PRO A 176 -3.86 10.03 -13.20
CA PRO A 176 -3.89 9.48 -11.86
C PRO A 176 -2.68 9.92 -11.03
N THR A 177 -2.92 10.44 -9.82
CA THR A 177 -1.90 10.57 -8.77
C THR A 177 -2.27 9.64 -7.62
N CYS A 178 -1.36 8.78 -7.20
CA CYS A 178 -1.60 7.84 -6.11
C CYS A 178 -0.60 8.04 -4.98
N LEU A 179 -1.14 8.10 -3.76
CA LEU A 179 -0.39 7.92 -2.54
C LEU A 179 -0.08 6.43 -2.39
N LEU A 180 1.20 6.08 -2.48
CA LEU A 180 1.70 4.75 -2.21
C LEU A 180 2.36 4.75 -0.84
N ASN A 181 1.97 3.84 0.05
CA ASN A 181 2.67 3.65 1.31
C ASN A 181 3.09 2.21 1.49
N ALA A 182 4.00 2.05 2.45
CA ALA A 182 4.57 0.80 2.89
C ALA A 182 4.48 0.76 4.41
N PHE A 183 3.94 -0.32 4.94
CA PHE A 183 4.01 -0.68 6.34
C PHE A 183 4.60 -2.08 6.42
N ASP A 184 5.75 -2.17 7.07
CA ASP A 184 6.40 -3.41 7.42
C ASP A 184 6.46 -3.50 8.94
N LEU A 185 5.78 -4.49 9.50
CA LEU A 185 5.60 -4.64 10.94
C LEU A 185 6.04 -6.04 11.36
N THR A 186 6.87 -6.09 12.39
CA THR A 186 7.19 -7.31 13.11
C THR A 186 6.55 -7.24 14.49
N PHE A 187 5.59 -8.13 14.72
CA PHE A 187 4.85 -8.26 15.95
C PHE A 187 5.50 -9.29 16.87
N SER A 188 5.54 -8.96 18.15
CA SER A 188 5.94 -9.87 19.23
C SER A 188 4.95 -11.02 19.46
N LYS A 189 3.72 -10.90 18.93
CA LYS A 189 2.65 -11.90 18.99
C LYS A 189 2.03 -12.06 17.61
N SER A 190 1.52 -13.26 17.31
CA SER A 190 0.80 -13.51 16.06
C SER A 190 -0.40 -12.57 15.89
N THR A 191 -0.69 -12.21 14.64
CA THR A 191 -1.82 -11.35 14.27
C THR A 191 -3.15 -11.86 14.82
N SER A 192 -4.02 -10.93 15.19
CA SER A 192 -5.39 -11.19 15.63
C SER A 192 -6.22 -11.94 14.57
N SER A 193 -7.30 -12.58 14.99
CA SER A 193 -8.29 -13.17 14.08
C SER A 193 -8.96 -12.15 13.16
N SER A 194 -8.96 -10.86 13.54
CA SER A 194 -9.48 -9.76 12.73
C SER A 194 -8.49 -9.33 11.63
N GLY A 195 -7.23 -9.78 11.69
CA GLY A 195 -6.22 -9.48 10.70
C GLY A 195 -5.22 -8.41 11.11
N VAL A 196 -4.31 -8.07 10.20
CA VAL A 196 -3.18 -7.18 10.44
C VAL A 196 -3.60 -5.74 10.73
N LEU A 197 -4.61 -5.22 10.02
CA LEU A 197 -5.08 -3.84 10.20
C LEU A 197 -5.66 -3.59 11.59
N PHE A 198 -6.15 -4.63 12.26
CA PHE A 198 -6.78 -4.56 13.56
C PHE A 198 -5.90 -5.13 14.67
N GLN A 199 -4.61 -5.34 14.37
CA GLN A 199 -3.63 -5.83 15.33
C GLN A 199 -3.30 -4.74 16.36
N GLY A 200 -3.29 -5.12 17.63
CA GLY A 200 -2.78 -4.30 18.72
C GLY A 200 -1.27 -4.17 18.64
N LEU A 201 -0.78 -2.95 18.79
CA LEU A 201 0.64 -2.62 18.84
C LEU A 201 1.16 -2.68 20.28
N SER A 202 2.35 -3.24 20.45
CA SER A 202 3.05 -3.40 21.72
C SER A 202 4.50 -2.91 21.66
N GLN A 203 5.10 -2.63 22.81
CA GLN A 203 6.45 -2.07 22.93
C GLN A 203 7.55 -2.99 22.37
N SER A 204 7.27 -4.29 22.28
CA SER A 204 8.17 -5.30 21.70
C SER A 204 8.01 -5.43 20.18
N ASP A 205 7.09 -4.69 19.58
CA ASP A 205 6.91 -4.68 18.13
C ASP A 205 7.87 -3.66 17.51
N THR A 206 8.32 -3.97 16.30
CA THR A 206 9.19 -3.10 15.51
C THR A 206 8.58 -2.93 14.14
N GLY A 207 8.93 -1.85 13.44
CA GLY A 207 8.49 -1.70 12.08
C GLY A 207 9.34 -0.77 11.27
N SER A 208 9.01 -0.71 9.99
CA SER A 208 9.42 0.34 9.10
C SER A 208 8.26 0.77 8.23
N GLY A 209 8.30 2.00 7.74
CA GLY A 209 7.26 2.46 6.85
C GLY A 209 7.53 3.82 6.27
N GLY A 210 6.68 4.18 5.33
CA GLY A 210 6.69 5.50 4.72
C GLY A 210 5.70 5.62 3.58
N TYR A 211 5.62 6.80 2.98
CA TYR A 211 4.69 7.08 1.89
C TYR A 211 5.31 7.96 0.79
N VAL A 212 4.81 7.82 -0.44
CA VAL A 212 5.23 8.60 -1.61
C VAL A 212 4.03 8.92 -2.48
N ASN A 213 3.98 10.13 -3.03
CA ASN A 213 2.97 10.50 -4.01
C ASN A 213 3.57 10.33 -5.40
N MET A 214 2.96 9.49 -6.22
CA MET A 214 3.39 9.28 -7.59
C MET A 214 2.27 9.64 -8.55
N ARG A 215 2.61 10.41 -9.59
CA ARG A 215 1.70 10.77 -10.68
C ARG A 215 2.02 9.96 -11.91
N LEU A 216 1.02 9.33 -12.50
CA LEU A 216 1.16 8.60 -13.74
C LEU A 216 1.31 9.60 -14.90
N ASN A 217 2.39 9.50 -15.66
CA ASN A 217 2.57 10.23 -16.89
C ASN A 217 1.82 9.51 -18.01
N ALA A 218 0.69 10.08 -18.47
CA ALA A 218 -0.12 9.50 -19.54
C ALA A 218 0.66 9.24 -20.84
N ASP A 219 1.62 10.09 -21.21
CA ASP A 219 2.37 9.92 -22.46
C ASP A 219 3.24 8.67 -22.41
N ILE A 220 3.94 8.44 -21.30
CA ILE A 220 4.73 7.22 -21.11
C ILE A 220 3.78 6.02 -20.99
N TYR A 221 2.77 6.14 -20.14
CA TYR A 221 1.78 5.08 -19.88
C TYR A 221 1.15 4.54 -21.17
N ASN A 222 0.68 5.43 -22.05
CA ASN A 222 0.01 5.07 -23.30
C ASN A 222 0.91 4.28 -24.26
N THR A 223 2.24 4.37 -24.11
CA THR A 223 3.19 3.59 -24.93
C THR A 223 3.47 2.19 -24.36
N ILE A 224 3.24 1.98 -23.06
CA ILE A 224 3.63 0.75 -22.36
C ILE A 224 2.45 -0.13 -21.92
N CYS A 225 1.22 0.39 -21.92
CA CYS A 225 0.06 -0.29 -21.35
C CYS A 225 -0.22 -1.65 -21.98
N ASP A 226 -0.22 -1.74 -23.31
CA ASP A 226 -0.40 -2.99 -24.04
C ASP A 226 0.70 -4.01 -23.75
N THR A 227 1.95 -3.54 -23.61
CA THR A 227 3.09 -4.40 -23.28
C THR A 227 2.96 -4.96 -21.86
N VAL A 228 2.53 -4.13 -20.90
CA VAL A 228 2.28 -4.57 -19.52
C VAL A 228 1.15 -5.59 -19.50
N LEU A 229 0.03 -5.31 -20.16
CA LEU A 229 -1.11 -6.22 -20.26
C LEU A 229 -0.71 -7.57 -20.88
N GLN A 230 0.09 -7.54 -21.95
CA GLN A 230 0.60 -8.76 -22.57
C GLN A 230 1.46 -9.57 -21.60
N LYS A 231 2.36 -8.92 -20.86
CA LYS A 231 3.21 -9.58 -19.85
C LYS A 231 2.41 -10.13 -18.67
N LEU A 232 1.26 -9.55 -18.37
CA LEU A 232 0.32 -10.05 -17.35
C LEU A 232 -0.57 -11.19 -17.87
N GLY A 233 -0.53 -11.53 -19.16
CA GLY A 233 -1.31 -12.62 -19.75
C GLY A 233 -2.59 -12.19 -20.46
N GLY A 234 -2.72 -10.91 -20.85
CA GLY A 234 -3.77 -10.41 -21.75
C GLY A 234 -5.10 -10.02 -21.09
N SER A 235 -5.34 -10.42 -19.84
CA SER A 235 -6.37 -9.83 -18.97
C SER A 235 -5.81 -9.76 -17.55
N ARG A 236 -6.39 -8.89 -16.70
CA ARG A 236 -5.97 -8.56 -15.31
C ARG A 236 -5.22 -9.71 -14.62
N ALA A 237 -4.21 -9.38 -13.83
CA ALA A 237 -3.27 -10.31 -13.17
C ALA A 237 -3.86 -11.41 -12.25
N GLY A 238 -4.75 -12.26 -12.74
CA GLY A 238 -5.38 -13.37 -12.02
C GLY A 238 -6.05 -12.96 -10.72
N GLY A 239 -6.10 -13.90 -9.75
CA GLY A 239 -6.65 -13.69 -8.40
C GLY A 239 -5.84 -12.75 -7.49
N LEU A 240 -4.99 -11.88 -8.05
CA LEU A 240 -4.23 -10.87 -7.32
C LEU A 240 -4.94 -9.51 -7.28
N VAL A 241 -6.04 -9.36 -8.01
CA VAL A 241 -6.92 -8.18 -7.95
C VAL A 241 -8.32 -8.63 -7.57
N GLN A 242 -8.85 -8.11 -6.46
CA GLN A 242 -10.20 -8.44 -5.98
C GLN A 242 -10.93 -7.18 -5.53
N GLU A 243 -12.16 -6.98 -6.02
CA GLU A 243 -13.01 -5.85 -5.60
C GLU A 243 -13.52 -6.02 -4.17
N ILE A 244 -13.56 -4.92 -3.44
CA ILE A 244 -14.14 -4.80 -2.10
C ILE A 244 -15.53 -4.20 -2.27
N THR A 245 -16.54 -4.97 -1.85
CA THR A 245 -17.92 -4.49 -1.84
C THR A 245 -18.09 -3.53 -0.66
N LEU A 246 -18.33 -2.26 -0.97
CA LEU A 246 -18.74 -1.26 0.01
C LEU A 246 -20.28 -1.34 0.16
N TRP A 247 -20.77 -1.12 1.38
CA TRP A 247 -22.20 -1.20 1.75
C TRP A 247 -23.07 -0.13 1.09
#